data_AF-A0A8E7EKK5-F1
#
_entry.id   AF-A0A8E7EKK5-F1
#
_cell.length_a   1.000
_cell.length_b   1.000
_cell.length_c   1.000
_cell.angle_alpha   90.00
_cell.angle_beta   90.00
_cell.angle_gamma   90.00
#
_symmetry.space_group_name_H-M   'P 1'
#
loop_
_entity.id
_entity.type
_entity.pdbx_description
1 polymer ?
#
loop_
_entity_poly.entity_id
_entity_poly.type
_entity_poly.pdbx_seq_one_letter_code
_entity_poly.pdbx_strand_id
1 'polypeptide(L)'
;MSRLQIQGKIPFQEAESHDTEECVINPDSCALYRMLPANAKEYARNYPHLLEYLHIFPVDEFGIPLFFSELKRDLKGIKDPNLIYPAKPPIFIHIFFDPNDVRNFYIPIEPSFMHNIGRLLPAIEYRLVDLLDALDEDPVTPEERTSVLKRLLRQVMYVKKPGQAIDPSLLKIEGPTGFGDKFKNFLTTDLTAKEEPGAERLFADVPHLADGRIIVSPQEFDAIEYQMIRDKIDVGLLFPFISDNFIEDITCDGLGPIFIEHKIFKGLKSVVGFDQEAALDDFCIKLAEKSRRPITYRNPIVDATLPDGSRINIVYSTEISRQGSNFTIRKAMDDVISITKLVEFGTCSYALAAYLWICIENGMSLFMSGETASGKTTSMNALTTFISPESKIVSIEDTPELIIPHKNWTREVSKGKGKGEGEGGDVTMFDLLRAALRQRPNMIMVGEIRGVEGAVAFGAMQTGHPVMSTFHAATVEKLIQRLTGDPILIPKTFIDNLNLVVIQSAVRRPDGAMVRRQLNVSELVGYDPQSGGFSFVEVFTWDPVTDTHEFTGKGSSFLLENKIATMLGIPEHKKAQIYMEVDKRAKILERLHKAGYTDFIELFLMITKLKKQGLLAIDI
;
A
#
# COMPACT_ATOMS: atom_id res chain seq x y z
N MET A 1 -25.09 -28.16 0.28
CA MET A 1 -23.94 -28.55 -0.58
C MET A 1 -23.12 -27.31 -0.84
N SER A 2 -21.81 -27.41 -0.53
CA SER A 2 -20.70 -26.42 -0.57
C SER A 2 -21.05 -25.02 -0.07
N ARG A 3 -20.65 -24.68 1.17
CA ARG A 3 -19.49 -23.81 1.45
C ARG A 3 -19.50 -22.58 0.53
N LEU A 4 -19.62 -21.38 1.09
CA LEU A 4 -19.08 -20.16 0.48
C LEU A 4 -17.81 -20.57 -0.28
N GLN A 5 -17.88 -20.55 -1.61
CA GLN A 5 -16.83 -20.98 -2.56
C GLN A 5 -15.66 -20.00 -2.54
N ILE A 6 -15.21 -19.61 -1.35
CA ILE A 6 -14.25 -18.53 -1.17
C ILE A 6 -13.28 -18.74 0.01
N GLN A 7 -13.35 -19.90 0.68
CA GLN A 7 -12.17 -20.47 1.32
C GLN A 7 -11.61 -21.49 0.36
N GLY A 8 -10.57 -21.14 -0.39
CA GLY A 8 -9.99 -22.13 -1.29
C GLY A 8 -9.32 -23.26 -0.51
N LYS A 9 -8.99 -24.33 -1.24
CA LYS A 9 -8.60 -25.61 -0.66
C LYS A 9 -7.36 -25.41 0.21
N ILE A 10 -7.51 -25.68 1.51
CA ILE A 10 -6.39 -25.77 2.45
C ILE A 10 -5.39 -26.79 1.87
N PRO A 11 -4.07 -26.49 1.86
CA PRO A 11 -3.09 -27.28 1.11
C PRO A 11 -2.66 -28.56 1.83
N PHE A 12 -3.29 -28.88 2.95
CA PHE A 12 -3.02 -30.04 3.79
C PHE A 12 -4.33 -30.73 4.16
N GLN A 13 -4.24 -32.01 4.52
CA GLN A 13 -5.38 -32.76 5.04
C GLN A 13 -5.70 -32.28 6.46
N GLU A 14 -6.95 -31.88 6.70
CA GLU A 14 -7.42 -31.42 8.01
C GLU A 14 -7.25 -32.53 9.05
N ALA A 15 -6.71 -32.21 10.23
CA ALA A 15 -6.62 -33.15 11.34
C ALA A 15 -8.01 -33.40 11.96
N GLU A 16 -8.30 -34.64 12.37
CA GLU A 16 -9.53 -34.96 13.09
C GLU A 16 -9.47 -34.33 14.50
N SER A 17 -10.28 -33.31 14.77
CA SER A 17 -10.33 -32.65 16.08
C SER A 17 -11.72 -32.83 16.72
N HIS A 18 -11.74 -33.32 17.97
CA HIS A 18 -12.98 -33.61 18.71
C HIS A 18 -13.37 -32.53 19.75
N ASP A 19 -12.53 -31.54 20.04
CA ASP A 19 -12.70 -30.64 21.21
C ASP A 19 -12.47 -29.12 20.94
N THR A 20 -12.81 -28.60 19.75
CA THR A 20 -12.51 -27.19 19.39
C THR A 20 -13.27 -26.15 20.22
N GLU A 21 -14.56 -26.37 20.49
CA GLU A 21 -15.40 -25.39 21.21
C GLU A 21 -14.97 -25.23 22.68
N GLU A 22 -14.65 -26.33 23.39
CA GLU A 22 -14.16 -26.26 24.77
C GLU A 22 -12.77 -25.61 24.86
N CYS A 23 -11.91 -25.86 23.86
CA CYS A 23 -10.58 -25.25 23.80
C CYS A 23 -10.64 -23.74 23.56
N VAL A 24 -11.63 -23.24 22.83
CA VAL A 24 -11.84 -21.80 22.62
C VAL A 24 -12.36 -21.13 23.90
N ILE A 25 -13.27 -21.78 24.63
CA ILE A 25 -13.83 -21.25 25.87
C ILE A 25 -12.81 -21.26 27.01
N ASN A 26 -11.97 -22.31 27.08
CA ASN A 26 -10.90 -22.45 28.07
C ASN A 26 -9.59 -22.87 27.39
N PRO A 27 -8.80 -21.91 26.86
CA PRO A 27 -7.53 -22.22 26.21
C PRO A 27 -6.54 -22.94 27.13
N ASP A 28 -6.56 -22.67 28.43
CA ASP A 28 -5.63 -23.29 29.39
C ASP A 28 -5.88 -24.79 29.60
N SER A 29 -7.07 -25.32 29.28
CA SER A 29 -7.32 -26.77 29.24
C SER A 29 -6.82 -27.45 27.96
N CYS A 30 -6.59 -26.71 26.89
CA CYS A 30 -6.17 -27.24 25.60
C CYS A 30 -4.69 -27.68 25.62
N ALA A 31 -4.41 -28.92 25.22
CA ALA A 31 -3.04 -29.45 25.13
C ALA A 31 -2.19 -28.68 24.10
N LEU A 32 -2.77 -28.40 22.92
CA LEU A 32 -2.10 -27.66 21.85
C LEU A 32 -1.74 -26.24 22.31
N TYR A 33 -2.66 -25.53 22.96
CA TYR A 33 -2.42 -24.20 23.51
C TYR A 33 -1.24 -24.18 24.48
N ARG A 34 -1.10 -25.20 25.35
CA ARG A 34 0.02 -25.29 26.31
C ARG A 34 1.37 -25.45 25.62
N MET A 35 1.42 -26.07 24.45
CA MET A 35 2.65 -26.26 23.67
C MET A 35 3.07 -25.00 22.90
N LEU A 36 2.17 -24.03 22.72
CA LEU A 36 2.49 -22.79 22.01
C LEU A 36 3.54 -21.93 22.75
N PRO A 37 4.40 -21.20 22.01
CA PRO A 37 5.31 -20.23 22.61
C PRO A 37 4.53 -19.06 23.23
N ALA A 38 5.18 -18.30 24.14
CA ALA A 38 4.51 -17.29 24.95
C ALA A 38 3.82 -16.19 24.11
N ASN A 39 4.46 -15.72 23.03
CA ASN A 39 3.88 -14.76 22.10
C ASN A 39 2.65 -15.32 21.38
N ALA A 40 2.70 -16.58 20.93
CA ALA A 40 1.57 -17.25 20.28
C ALA A 40 0.39 -17.48 21.22
N LYS A 41 0.65 -17.80 22.49
CA LYS A 41 -0.39 -17.95 23.53
C LYS A 41 -1.18 -16.67 23.75
N GLU A 42 -0.51 -15.52 23.70
CA GLU A 42 -1.16 -14.21 23.83
C GLU A 42 -2.09 -13.95 22.63
N TYR A 43 -1.60 -14.16 21.40
CA TYR A 43 -2.44 -14.01 20.21
C TYR A 43 -3.61 -15.00 20.19
N ALA A 44 -3.37 -16.28 20.44
CA ALA A 44 -4.41 -17.31 20.42
C ALA A 44 -5.49 -17.08 21.50
N ARG A 45 -5.13 -16.47 22.64
CA ARG A 45 -6.09 -16.10 23.69
C ARG A 45 -6.95 -14.89 23.29
N ASN A 46 -6.35 -13.91 22.61
CA ASN A 46 -7.05 -12.70 22.16
C ASN A 46 -7.86 -12.93 20.87
N TYR A 47 -7.46 -13.91 20.05
CA TYR A 47 -7.97 -14.19 18.71
C TYR A 47 -8.26 -15.68 18.55
N PRO A 48 -9.45 -16.16 18.96
CA PRO A 48 -9.77 -17.57 19.05
C PRO A 48 -9.71 -18.34 17.73
N HIS A 49 -9.99 -17.68 16.60
CA HIS A 49 -9.92 -18.28 15.27
C HIS A 49 -8.50 -18.73 14.90
N LEU A 50 -7.46 -18.13 15.48
CA LEU A 50 -6.09 -18.59 15.32
C LEU A 50 -5.90 -19.96 16.00
N LEU A 51 -6.49 -20.17 17.18
CA LEU A 51 -6.42 -21.45 17.86
C LEU A 51 -7.22 -22.53 17.13
N GLU A 52 -8.41 -22.20 16.60
CA GLU A 52 -9.18 -23.13 15.76
C GLU A 52 -8.39 -23.55 14.52
N TYR A 53 -7.77 -22.60 13.82
CA TYR A 53 -6.92 -22.90 12.68
C TYR A 53 -5.80 -23.91 13.02
N LEU A 54 -5.15 -23.73 14.17
CA LEU A 54 -4.08 -24.63 14.62
C LEU A 54 -4.58 -26.05 14.96
N HIS A 55 -5.85 -26.23 15.32
CA HIS A 55 -6.44 -27.56 15.52
C HIS A 55 -6.73 -28.28 14.20
N ILE A 56 -7.01 -27.53 13.13
CA ILE A 56 -7.18 -28.07 11.77
C ILE A 56 -5.82 -28.40 11.15
N PHE A 57 -4.78 -27.63 11.49
CA PHE A 57 -3.43 -27.82 10.98
C PHE A 57 -2.80 -29.12 11.55
N PRO A 58 -2.26 -30.00 10.70
CA PRO A 58 -1.63 -31.26 11.13
C PRO A 58 -0.25 -31.01 11.77
N VAL A 59 -0.27 -30.50 13.01
CA VAL A 59 0.92 -30.19 13.83
C VAL A 59 1.78 -31.41 14.11
N ASP A 60 1.21 -32.61 14.11
CA ASP A 60 1.94 -33.86 14.30
C ASP A 60 2.82 -34.22 13.09
N GLU A 61 2.43 -33.78 11.90
CA GLU A 61 3.16 -34.02 10.65
C GLU A 61 4.20 -32.92 10.38
N PHE A 62 3.79 -31.65 10.49
CA PHE A 62 4.63 -30.51 10.08
C PHE A 62 5.27 -29.74 11.24
N GLY A 63 4.94 -30.10 12.48
CA GLY A 63 5.35 -29.36 13.68
C GLY A 63 4.55 -28.07 13.88
N ILE A 64 4.65 -27.49 15.07
CA ILE A 64 3.99 -26.22 15.40
C ILE A 64 4.63 -25.08 14.58
N PRO A 65 3.85 -24.24 13.87
CA PRO A 65 4.37 -23.12 13.11
C PRO A 65 5.18 -22.15 13.99
N LEU A 66 6.24 -21.56 13.43
CA LEU A 66 7.03 -20.54 14.12
C LEU A 66 6.28 -19.21 14.17
N PHE A 67 6.11 -18.63 15.36
CA PHE A 67 5.39 -17.37 15.51
C PHE A 67 6.31 -16.16 15.58
N PHE A 68 6.10 -15.20 14.69
CA PHE A 68 6.80 -13.92 14.66
C PHE A 68 5.84 -12.78 14.96
N SER A 69 6.21 -11.89 15.88
CA SER A 69 5.44 -10.65 16.12
C SER A 69 5.65 -9.62 15.00
N GLU A 70 6.80 -9.68 14.33
CA GLU A 70 7.17 -8.85 13.20
C GLU A 70 8.13 -9.63 12.30
N LEU A 71 7.95 -9.57 10.98
CA LEU A 71 8.85 -10.23 10.04
C LEU A 71 10.12 -9.40 9.80
N LYS A 72 11.26 -10.08 9.79
CA LYS A 72 12.56 -9.51 9.48
C LYS A 72 13.05 -9.97 8.11
N ARG A 73 13.88 -9.15 7.45
CA ARG A 73 14.38 -9.41 6.08
C ARG A 73 15.32 -10.61 5.98
N ASP A 74 15.91 -11.05 7.09
CA ASP A 74 16.77 -12.24 7.17
C ASP A 74 16.02 -13.55 6.90
N LEU A 75 14.69 -13.57 7.03
CA LEU A 75 13.84 -14.73 6.72
C LEU A 75 13.77 -15.06 5.22
N LYS A 76 14.32 -14.22 4.33
CA LYS A 76 14.28 -14.40 2.86
C LYS A 76 14.89 -15.72 2.37
N GLY A 77 15.79 -16.34 3.15
CA GLY A 77 16.51 -17.56 2.77
C GLY A 77 15.86 -18.88 3.21
N ILE A 78 14.72 -18.85 3.88
CA ILE A 78 14.05 -20.07 4.37
C ILE A 78 13.49 -20.85 3.17
N LYS A 79 13.91 -22.11 3.02
CA LYS A 79 13.46 -22.97 1.91
C LYS A 79 12.04 -23.50 2.13
N ASP A 80 11.81 -24.09 3.30
CA ASP A 80 10.54 -24.74 3.64
C ASP A 80 9.90 -24.00 4.82
N PRO A 81 9.24 -22.84 4.57
CA PRO A 81 8.65 -22.06 5.65
C PRO A 81 7.45 -22.79 6.28
N ASN A 82 7.37 -22.70 7.61
CA ASN A 82 6.20 -23.04 8.42
C ASN A 82 6.14 -21.99 9.54
N LEU A 83 5.56 -20.82 9.23
CA LEU A 83 5.56 -19.67 10.15
C LEU A 83 4.28 -18.85 10.08
N ILE A 84 3.90 -18.27 11.22
CA ILE A 84 2.73 -17.41 11.37
C ILE A 84 3.17 -16.03 11.86
N TYR A 85 2.62 -14.98 11.25
CA TYR A 85 2.78 -13.60 11.72
C TYR A 85 1.45 -12.83 11.66
N PRO A 86 1.24 -11.82 12.51
CA PRO A 86 0.09 -10.94 12.39
C PRO A 86 0.30 -9.95 11.23
N ALA A 87 -0.63 -9.91 10.28
CA ALA A 87 -0.65 -8.84 9.27
C ALA A 87 -1.20 -7.56 9.91
N LYS A 88 -2.47 -7.63 10.34
CA LYS A 88 -3.14 -6.60 11.12
C LYS A 88 -4.22 -7.29 11.94
N PRO A 89 -4.03 -7.49 13.26
CA PRO A 89 -5.00 -8.22 14.06
C PRO A 89 -6.42 -7.66 13.86
N PRO A 90 -7.44 -8.52 13.65
CA PRO A 90 -7.45 -9.97 13.91
C PRO A 90 -6.88 -10.86 12.79
N ILE A 91 -6.24 -10.32 11.75
CA ILE A 91 -5.73 -11.09 10.60
C ILE A 91 -4.32 -11.61 10.86
N PHE A 92 -4.14 -12.92 10.75
CA PHE A 92 -2.84 -13.60 10.79
C PHE A 92 -2.56 -14.27 9.46
N ILE A 93 -1.29 -14.41 9.10
CA ILE A 93 -0.87 -15.06 7.86
C ILE A 93 0.03 -16.23 8.20
N HIS A 94 -0.28 -17.40 7.63
CA HIS A 94 0.61 -18.56 7.64
C HIS A 94 1.31 -18.68 6.29
N ILE A 95 2.64 -18.57 6.31
CA ILE A 95 3.49 -18.90 5.16
C ILE A 95 3.91 -20.35 5.30
N PHE A 96 3.43 -21.18 4.39
CA PHE A 96 3.60 -22.63 4.43
C PHE A 96 4.22 -23.14 3.14
N PHE A 97 5.15 -24.08 3.21
CA PHE A 97 5.86 -24.58 2.03
C PHE A 97 4.93 -25.38 1.10
N ASP A 98 5.21 -25.33 -0.21
CA ASP A 98 4.56 -26.21 -1.20
C ASP A 98 5.61 -27.21 -1.73
N PRO A 99 5.45 -28.53 -1.52
CA PRO A 99 6.39 -29.51 -2.06
C PRO A 99 6.34 -29.64 -3.59
N ASN A 100 5.29 -29.11 -4.24
CA ASN A 100 5.04 -29.30 -5.68
C ASN A 100 5.28 -28.03 -6.53
N ASP A 101 5.57 -26.88 -5.90
CA ASP A 101 5.73 -25.60 -6.56
C ASP A 101 6.90 -24.82 -5.94
N VAL A 102 7.54 -23.96 -6.71
CA VAL A 102 8.57 -23.04 -6.19
C VAL A 102 7.93 -21.94 -5.34
N ARG A 103 6.64 -21.64 -5.58
CA ARG A 103 5.88 -20.68 -4.78
C ARG A 103 5.27 -21.35 -3.56
N ASN A 104 5.65 -20.86 -2.39
CA ASN A 104 5.05 -21.26 -1.12
C ASN A 104 3.61 -20.71 -0.99
N PHE A 105 2.84 -21.32 -0.09
CA PHE A 105 1.48 -20.91 0.23
C PHE A 105 1.44 -19.66 1.10
N TYR A 106 0.51 -18.78 0.76
CA TYR A 106 0.04 -17.68 1.61
C TYR A 106 -1.37 -18.03 2.10
N ILE A 107 -1.51 -18.23 3.41
CA ILE A 107 -2.77 -18.65 4.02
C ILE A 107 -3.23 -17.55 4.99
N PRO A 108 -4.21 -16.70 4.60
CA PRO A 108 -4.82 -15.78 5.54
C PRO A 108 -5.65 -16.56 6.54
N ILE A 109 -5.46 -16.28 7.83
CA ILE A 109 -6.19 -16.83 8.98
C ILE A 109 -7.02 -15.69 9.55
N GLU A 110 -8.32 -15.74 9.27
CA GLU A 110 -9.30 -14.70 9.59
C GLU A 110 -10.39 -15.24 10.54
N PRO A 111 -11.14 -14.36 11.22
CA PRO A 111 -12.29 -14.78 12.04
C PRO A 111 -13.32 -15.64 11.30
N SER A 112 -13.44 -15.49 9.97
CA SER A 112 -14.31 -16.31 9.13
C SER A 112 -13.93 -17.81 9.07
N PHE A 113 -12.76 -18.21 9.59
CA PHE A 113 -12.38 -19.62 9.74
C PHE A 113 -13.14 -20.35 10.85
N MET A 114 -13.83 -19.64 11.74
CA MET A 114 -14.61 -20.30 12.79
C MET A 114 -15.72 -21.18 12.19
N HIS A 115 -15.78 -22.44 12.63
CA HIS A 115 -16.61 -23.48 12.02
C HIS A 115 -18.12 -23.15 11.99
N ASN A 116 -18.60 -22.38 12.96
CA ASN A 116 -20.03 -22.06 13.11
C ASN A 116 -20.50 -20.90 12.23
N ILE A 117 -19.58 -20.07 11.71
CA ILE A 117 -19.92 -18.82 11.01
C ILE A 117 -20.66 -19.09 9.70
N GLY A 118 -20.20 -20.09 8.93
CA GLY A 118 -20.83 -20.45 7.65
C GLY A 118 -22.28 -20.92 7.78
N ARG A 119 -22.67 -21.45 8.95
CA ARG A 119 -24.05 -21.85 9.26
C ARG A 119 -24.92 -20.66 9.66
N LEU A 120 -24.36 -19.74 10.45
CA LEU A 120 -25.09 -18.60 11.01
C LEU A 120 -25.32 -17.48 9.98
N LEU A 121 -24.35 -17.23 9.09
CA LEU A 121 -24.37 -16.09 8.17
C LEU A 121 -25.62 -16.00 7.28
N PRO A 122 -26.06 -17.06 6.57
CA PRO A 122 -27.23 -16.95 5.69
C PRO A 122 -28.50 -16.55 6.46
N ALA A 123 -28.67 -17.07 7.67
CA ALA A 123 -29.81 -16.74 8.53
C ALA A 123 -29.74 -15.27 9.01
N ILE A 124 -28.54 -14.77 9.28
CA ILE A 124 -28.31 -13.37 9.68
C ILE A 124 -28.53 -12.43 8.51
N GLU A 125 -27.98 -12.73 7.32
CA GLU A 125 -28.20 -11.93 6.10
C GLU A 125 -29.69 -11.81 5.78
N TYR A 126 -30.43 -12.93 5.85
CA TYR A 126 -31.87 -12.94 5.64
C TYR A 126 -32.60 -11.99 6.61
N ARG A 127 -32.27 -12.03 7.91
CA ARG A 127 -32.88 -11.13 8.91
C ARG A 127 -32.46 -9.66 8.75
N LEU A 128 -31.26 -9.39 8.25
CA LEU A 128 -30.80 -8.03 8.02
C LEU A 128 -31.56 -7.34 6.89
N VAL A 129 -31.95 -8.09 5.86
CA VAL A 129 -32.80 -7.60 4.76
C VAL A 129 -34.08 -7.00 5.34
N ASP A 130 -34.78 -7.73 6.21
CA ASP A 130 -36.06 -7.30 6.81
C ASP A 130 -35.95 -5.97 7.56
N LEU A 131 -34.80 -5.70 8.18
CA LEU A 131 -34.57 -4.48 8.96
C LEU A 131 -34.08 -3.30 8.11
N LEU A 132 -33.46 -3.57 6.96
CA LEU A 132 -32.97 -2.53 6.05
C LEU A 132 -34.12 -1.78 5.38
N ASP A 133 -35.23 -2.47 5.09
CA ASP A 133 -36.46 -1.85 4.56
C ASP A 133 -37.11 -0.83 5.52
N ALA A 134 -36.70 -0.84 6.80
CA ALA A 134 -37.20 0.07 7.83
C ALA A 134 -36.28 1.29 8.09
N LEU A 135 -35.19 1.46 7.32
CA LEU A 135 -34.33 2.64 7.45
C LEU A 135 -34.97 3.85 6.74
N ASP A 136 -35.03 4.99 7.46
CA ASP A 136 -35.56 6.24 6.91
C ASP A 136 -34.63 6.89 5.86
N GLU A 137 -33.30 6.74 6.03
CA GLU A 137 -32.28 7.29 5.14
C GLU A 137 -31.09 6.33 4.97
N ASP A 138 -30.57 6.26 3.74
CA ASP A 138 -29.41 5.43 3.40
C ASP A 138 -28.09 6.06 3.87
N PRO A 139 -27.21 5.31 4.56
CA PRO A 139 -25.91 5.81 4.99
C PRO A 139 -24.96 6.08 3.80
N VAL A 140 -24.38 7.27 3.77
CA VAL A 140 -23.58 7.74 2.63
C VAL A 140 -22.09 7.40 2.82
N THR A 141 -21.55 7.60 4.01
CA THR A 141 -20.12 7.37 4.30
C THR A 141 -19.83 5.93 4.75
N PRO A 142 -18.62 5.40 4.52
CA PRO A 142 -18.21 4.08 5.03
C PRO A 142 -18.34 3.97 6.57
N GLU A 143 -18.05 5.05 7.30
CA GLU A 143 -18.13 5.10 8.75
C GLU A 143 -19.58 5.03 9.23
N GLU A 144 -20.49 5.78 8.59
CA GLU A 144 -21.93 5.69 8.88
C GLU A 144 -22.47 4.30 8.55
N ARG A 145 -22.11 3.74 7.39
CA ARG A 145 -22.48 2.37 6.98
C ARG A 145 -22.05 1.35 8.01
N THR A 146 -20.82 1.47 8.50
CA THR A 146 -20.28 0.59 9.56
C THR A 146 -21.10 0.73 10.83
N SER A 147 -21.38 1.96 11.27
CA SER A 147 -22.18 2.22 12.48
C SER A 147 -23.59 1.63 12.37
N VAL A 148 -24.25 1.81 11.22
CA VAL A 148 -25.59 1.30 10.95
C VAL A 148 -25.59 -0.23 10.94
N LEU A 149 -24.64 -0.85 10.23
CA LEU A 149 -24.50 -2.30 10.18
C LEU A 149 -24.28 -2.89 11.57
N LYS A 150 -23.37 -2.32 12.37
CA LYS A 150 -23.14 -2.74 13.77
C LYS A 150 -24.39 -2.64 14.63
N ARG A 151 -25.21 -1.59 14.43
CA ARG A 151 -26.49 -1.42 15.13
C ARG A 151 -27.49 -2.51 14.72
N LEU A 152 -27.62 -2.78 13.43
CA LEU A 152 -28.53 -3.82 12.89
C LEU A 152 -28.12 -5.22 13.37
N LEU A 153 -26.82 -5.54 13.34
CA LEU A 153 -26.30 -6.82 13.84
C LEU A 153 -26.67 -7.04 15.32
N ARG A 154 -26.63 -6.00 16.16
CA ARG A 154 -27.08 -6.07 17.57
C ARG A 154 -28.59 -6.24 17.75
N GLN A 155 -29.38 -5.87 16.75
CA GLN A 155 -30.83 -6.10 16.76
C GLN A 155 -31.17 -7.52 16.30
N VAL A 156 -30.41 -8.08 15.35
CA VAL A 156 -30.59 -9.44 14.83
C VAL A 156 -30.02 -10.51 15.76
N MET A 157 -28.92 -10.21 16.47
CA MET A 157 -28.21 -11.20 17.28
C MET A 157 -28.35 -10.96 18.78
N TYR A 158 -28.41 -12.05 19.53
CA TYR A 158 -28.34 -12.09 20.98
C TYR A 158 -27.02 -12.72 21.43
N VAL A 159 -26.18 -11.92 22.10
CA VAL A 159 -24.87 -12.39 22.60
C VAL A 159 -25.03 -13.09 23.95
N LYS A 160 -24.89 -14.42 23.96
CA LYS A 160 -24.96 -15.26 25.16
C LYS A 160 -23.58 -15.29 25.84
N LYS A 161 -23.50 -14.86 27.10
CA LYS A 161 -22.23 -14.91 27.86
C LYS A 161 -21.91 -16.34 28.32
N PRO A 162 -20.63 -16.71 28.47
CA PRO A 162 -20.23 -18.00 29.03
C PRO A 162 -20.88 -18.24 30.40
N GLY A 163 -21.52 -19.41 30.59
CA GLY A 163 -22.21 -19.79 31.82
C GLY A 163 -23.60 -19.17 32.04
N GLN A 164 -24.10 -18.35 31.11
CA GLN A 164 -25.44 -17.78 31.19
C GLN A 164 -26.51 -18.82 30.81
N ALA A 165 -27.39 -19.17 31.74
CA ALA A 165 -28.60 -19.94 31.44
C ALA A 165 -29.57 -19.05 30.63
N ILE A 166 -29.99 -19.51 29.46
CA ILE A 166 -31.07 -18.86 28.70
C ILE A 166 -32.38 -19.34 29.31
N ASP A 167 -33.27 -18.41 29.65
CA ASP A 167 -34.60 -18.75 30.14
C ASP A 167 -35.33 -19.61 29.08
N PRO A 168 -35.76 -20.84 29.39
CA PRO A 168 -36.43 -21.73 28.45
C PRO A 168 -37.70 -21.14 27.84
N SER A 169 -38.33 -20.15 28.50
CA SER A 169 -39.50 -19.44 27.96
C SER A 169 -39.17 -18.55 26.75
N LEU A 170 -37.90 -18.18 26.57
CA LEU A 170 -37.39 -17.44 25.42
C LEU A 170 -36.94 -18.34 24.26
N LEU A 171 -36.95 -19.67 24.43
CA LEU A 171 -36.60 -20.65 23.42
C LEU A 171 -37.89 -21.32 22.92
N LYS A 172 -38.57 -20.73 21.92
CA LYS A 172 -39.74 -21.35 21.29
C LYS A 172 -39.47 -21.71 19.83
N ILE A 173 -39.94 -22.90 19.48
CA ILE A 173 -39.96 -23.53 18.16
C ILE A 173 -41.25 -23.09 17.46
N GLU A 174 -41.18 -22.11 16.56
CA GLU A 174 -42.20 -21.90 15.53
C GLU A 174 -41.55 -21.12 14.38
N GLY A 175 -41.56 -21.71 13.18
CA GLY A 175 -40.98 -21.12 11.97
C GLY A 175 -41.66 -19.79 11.61
N PRO A 176 -40.96 -18.87 10.92
CA PRO A 176 -41.49 -17.54 10.68
C PRO A 176 -42.74 -17.59 9.78
N THR A 177 -43.86 -17.11 10.31
CA THR A 177 -45.04 -16.73 9.52
C THR A 177 -44.65 -15.53 8.64
N GLY A 178 -44.71 -15.72 7.33
CA GLY A 178 -44.00 -14.89 6.37
C GLY A 178 -44.60 -13.52 6.06
N PHE A 179 -43.87 -12.79 5.21
CA PHE A 179 -44.40 -11.88 4.21
C PHE A 179 -43.38 -11.81 3.06
N GLY A 180 -43.84 -12.05 1.83
CA GLY A 180 -43.01 -12.04 0.64
C GLY A 180 -43.01 -10.70 -0.10
N ASP A 181 -42.02 -10.59 -0.97
CA ASP A 181 -41.89 -9.73 -2.16
C ASP A 181 -41.97 -8.21 -1.98
N LYS A 182 -40.79 -7.58 -1.91
CA LYS A 182 -40.43 -6.37 -2.67
C LYS A 182 -38.94 -6.02 -2.50
N PHE A 183 -38.08 -6.65 -3.30
CA PHE A 183 -36.69 -6.21 -3.43
C PHE A 183 -36.53 -5.18 -4.54
N LYS A 184 -35.87 -4.05 -4.23
CA LYS A 184 -34.91 -3.44 -5.15
C LYS A 184 -34.02 -2.41 -4.47
N ASN A 185 -32.71 -2.67 -4.59
CA ASN A 185 -31.61 -1.70 -4.68
C ASN A 185 -30.87 -1.23 -3.41
N PHE A 186 -30.61 -2.12 -2.45
CA PHE A 186 -29.49 -1.91 -1.52
C PHE A 186 -28.66 -3.18 -1.22
N LEU A 187 -29.26 -4.38 -1.29
CA LEU A 187 -28.61 -5.66 -0.97
C LEU A 187 -28.39 -6.61 -2.15
N THR A 188 -29.01 -6.36 -3.31
CA THR A 188 -28.83 -7.21 -4.49
C THR A 188 -27.60 -6.79 -5.27
N THR A 189 -26.44 -7.16 -4.73
CA THR A 189 -25.22 -7.32 -5.53
C THR A 189 -24.72 -8.77 -5.47
N ASP A 190 -25.41 -9.68 -4.78
CA ASP A 190 -25.15 -11.12 -4.84
C ASP A 190 -26.34 -11.81 -5.53
N LEU A 191 -26.17 -12.17 -6.80
CA LEU A 191 -27.12 -13.03 -7.52
C LEU A 191 -26.39 -14.21 -8.17
N THR A 192 -25.80 -15.05 -7.32
CA THR A 192 -25.86 -16.51 -7.53
C THR A 192 -27.16 -17.03 -6.90
N ALA A 193 -28.31 -16.57 -7.35
CA ALA A 193 -29.59 -17.12 -6.92
C ALA A 193 -29.88 -18.41 -7.71
N LYS A 194 -29.38 -19.55 -7.19
CA LYS A 194 -30.08 -20.82 -7.33
C LYS A 194 -31.10 -20.91 -6.20
N GLU A 195 -32.30 -21.38 -6.54
CA GLU A 195 -33.48 -21.63 -5.68
C GLU A 195 -33.28 -21.27 -4.20
N GLU A 196 -33.98 -20.20 -3.75
CA GLU A 196 -34.02 -19.85 -2.33
C GLU A 196 -34.37 -21.10 -1.50
N PRO A 197 -33.48 -21.58 -0.61
CA PRO A 197 -33.91 -22.54 0.38
C PRO A 197 -34.99 -21.84 1.21
N GLY A 198 -36.22 -22.36 1.18
CA GLY A 198 -37.32 -21.77 1.95
C GLY A 198 -36.89 -21.51 3.39
N ALA A 199 -37.32 -20.38 3.97
CA ALA A 199 -36.85 -19.85 5.26
C ALA A 199 -36.73 -20.92 6.35
N GLU A 200 -37.64 -21.89 6.38
CA GLU A 200 -37.58 -23.05 7.28
C GLU A 200 -36.25 -23.82 7.27
N ARG A 201 -35.60 -23.99 6.11
CA ARG A 201 -34.31 -24.69 5.98
C ARG A 201 -33.12 -23.88 6.48
N LEU A 202 -33.21 -22.54 6.41
CA LEU A 202 -32.13 -21.65 6.88
C LEU A 202 -32.07 -21.59 8.41
N PHE A 203 -33.22 -21.69 9.08
CA PHE A 203 -33.32 -21.58 10.54
C PHE A 203 -33.44 -22.92 11.27
N ALA A 204 -33.65 -24.04 10.57
CA ALA A 204 -33.85 -25.38 11.16
C ALA A 204 -32.79 -25.77 12.19
N ASP A 205 -31.59 -25.26 11.98
CA ASP A 205 -30.36 -25.63 12.66
C ASP A 205 -29.75 -24.42 13.41
N VAL A 206 -30.31 -23.22 13.30
CA VAL A 206 -29.72 -22.02 13.91
C VAL A 206 -30.39 -21.72 15.24
N PRO A 207 -29.66 -21.69 16.38
CA PRO A 207 -30.27 -21.37 17.66
C PRO A 207 -30.77 -19.92 17.67
N HIS A 208 -32.05 -19.72 17.99
CA HIS A 208 -32.68 -18.40 18.02
C HIS A 208 -33.66 -18.28 19.20
N LEU A 209 -33.91 -17.04 19.62
CA LEU A 209 -34.90 -16.68 20.62
C LEU A 209 -36.31 -16.65 20.01
N ALA A 210 -37.33 -16.65 20.86
CA ALA A 210 -38.74 -16.56 20.49
C ALA A 210 -39.10 -15.25 19.77
N ASP A 211 -38.31 -14.19 19.93
CA ASP A 211 -38.43 -12.94 19.19
C ASP A 211 -37.71 -12.97 17.83
N GLY A 212 -37.11 -14.10 17.46
CA GLY A 212 -36.44 -14.33 16.18
C GLY A 212 -34.95 -13.98 16.16
N ARG A 213 -34.38 -13.46 17.25
CA ARG A 213 -32.95 -13.13 17.33
C ARG A 213 -32.06 -14.36 17.39
N ILE A 214 -30.98 -14.36 16.61
CA ILE A 214 -30.05 -15.49 16.53
C ILE A 214 -29.11 -15.46 17.73
N ILE A 215 -28.97 -16.58 18.41
CA ILE A 215 -28.13 -16.72 19.61
C ILE A 215 -26.70 -17.00 19.15
N VAL A 216 -25.77 -16.16 19.59
CA VAL A 216 -24.34 -16.26 19.27
C VAL A 216 -23.51 -16.07 20.54
N SER A 217 -22.31 -16.65 20.56
CA SER A 217 -21.27 -16.32 21.54
C SER A 217 -20.64 -14.95 21.23
N PRO A 218 -19.91 -14.33 22.17
CA PRO A 218 -19.16 -13.10 21.91
C PRO A 218 -18.18 -13.24 20.74
N GLN A 219 -17.50 -14.39 20.65
CA GLN A 219 -16.53 -14.69 19.59
C GLN A 219 -17.20 -14.81 18.22
N GLU A 220 -18.33 -15.51 18.16
CA GLU A 220 -19.12 -15.62 16.92
C GLU A 220 -19.67 -14.26 16.48
N PHE A 221 -20.13 -13.43 17.43
CA PHE A 221 -20.57 -12.06 17.13
C PHE A 221 -19.44 -11.24 16.50
N ASP A 222 -18.24 -11.22 17.09
CA ASP A 222 -17.10 -10.47 16.58
C ASP A 222 -16.65 -10.97 15.20
N ALA A 223 -16.72 -12.29 14.96
CA ALA A 223 -16.39 -12.89 13.67
C ALA A 223 -17.41 -12.59 12.57
N ILE A 224 -18.71 -12.64 12.89
CA ILE A 224 -19.78 -12.23 11.97
C ILE A 224 -19.68 -10.74 11.69
N GLU A 225 -19.45 -9.91 12.70
CA GLU A 225 -19.27 -8.46 12.55
C GLU A 225 -18.10 -8.18 11.60
N TYR A 226 -16.94 -8.83 11.84
CA TYR A 226 -15.77 -8.74 10.96
C TYR A 226 -16.11 -9.12 9.53
N GLN A 227 -16.72 -10.29 9.30
CA GLN A 227 -16.99 -10.78 7.96
C GLN A 227 -18.01 -9.91 7.21
N MET A 228 -19.05 -9.43 7.88
CA MET A 228 -20.05 -8.54 7.29
C MET A 228 -19.47 -7.18 6.89
N ILE A 229 -18.63 -6.58 7.74
CA ILE A 229 -17.93 -5.33 7.42
C ILE A 229 -16.98 -5.56 6.25
N ARG A 230 -16.17 -6.62 6.31
CA ARG A 230 -15.22 -6.99 5.26
C ARG A 230 -15.89 -7.11 3.89
N ASP A 231 -16.98 -7.88 3.81
CA ASP A 231 -17.61 -8.24 2.54
C ASP A 231 -18.51 -7.12 2.00
N LYS A 232 -19.29 -6.44 2.86
CA LYS A 232 -20.26 -5.43 2.41
C LYS A 232 -19.66 -4.01 2.33
N ILE A 233 -18.76 -3.66 3.23
CA ILE A 233 -18.19 -2.30 3.31
C ILE A 233 -16.83 -2.23 2.63
N ASP A 234 -15.88 -3.07 3.05
CA ASP A 234 -14.50 -3.06 2.57
C ASP A 234 -14.33 -3.78 1.21
N VAL A 235 -13.11 -4.22 0.87
CA VAL A 235 -12.78 -4.86 -0.41
C VAL A 235 -13.05 -6.38 -0.44
N GLY A 236 -13.83 -6.90 0.52
CA GLY A 236 -14.16 -8.32 0.62
C GLY A 236 -12.93 -9.21 0.75
N LEU A 237 -12.81 -10.17 -0.16
CA LEU A 237 -11.75 -11.20 -0.16
C LEU A 237 -10.34 -10.65 -0.24
N LEU A 238 -10.18 -9.44 -0.76
CA LEU A 238 -8.89 -8.78 -0.86
C LEU A 238 -8.44 -8.17 0.47
N PHE A 239 -9.32 -8.08 1.47
CA PHE A 239 -9.04 -7.36 2.70
C PHE A 239 -7.82 -7.89 3.48
N PRO A 240 -7.58 -9.21 3.61
CA PRO A 240 -6.35 -9.72 4.23
C PRO A 240 -5.08 -9.30 3.49
N PHE A 241 -5.15 -9.29 2.16
CA PHE A 241 -4.01 -8.95 1.32
C PHE A 241 -3.71 -7.44 1.38
N ILE A 242 -4.75 -6.62 1.33
CA ILE A 242 -4.64 -5.17 1.48
C ILE A 242 -4.18 -4.80 2.89
N SER A 243 -4.57 -5.56 3.91
CA SER A 243 -4.15 -5.31 5.30
C SER A 243 -2.72 -5.72 5.60
N ASP A 244 -2.09 -6.57 4.78
CA ASP A 244 -0.71 -7.04 5.01
C ASP A 244 0.34 -6.09 4.41
N ASN A 245 1.05 -5.36 5.27
CA ASN A 245 2.09 -4.41 4.88
C ASN A 245 3.29 -5.06 4.16
N PHE A 246 3.44 -6.39 4.18
CA PHE A 246 4.49 -7.10 3.47
C PHE A 246 4.15 -7.46 2.01
N ILE A 247 2.92 -7.21 1.56
CA ILE A 247 2.53 -7.41 0.16
C ILE A 247 2.84 -6.17 -0.67
N GLU A 248 3.40 -6.36 -1.87
CA GLU A 248 3.66 -5.30 -2.85
C GLU A 248 2.63 -5.33 -3.98
N ASP A 249 2.41 -6.50 -4.58
CA ASP A 249 1.46 -6.70 -5.68
C ASP A 249 0.53 -7.90 -5.39
N ILE A 250 -0.71 -7.82 -5.89
CA ILE A 250 -1.73 -8.88 -5.84
C ILE A 250 -2.24 -9.11 -7.26
N THR A 251 -2.28 -10.36 -7.71
CA THR A 251 -2.66 -10.72 -9.08
C THR A 251 -3.65 -11.88 -9.07
N CYS A 252 -4.77 -11.70 -9.78
CA CYS A 252 -5.70 -12.77 -10.13
C CYS A 252 -5.73 -12.88 -11.65
N ASP A 253 -5.15 -13.95 -12.20
CA ASP A 253 -5.00 -14.16 -13.65
C ASP A 253 -6.27 -14.72 -14.32
N GLY A 254 -7.30 -15.05 -13.55
CA GLY A 254 -8.49 -15.76 -13.99
C GLY A 254 -8.98 -16.75 -12.93
N LEU A 255 -9.58 -17.85 -13.39
CA LEU A 255 -9.95 -18.97 -12.50
C LEU A 255 -8.70 -19.62 -11.89
N GLY A 256 -8.71 -19.80 -10.57
CA GLY A 256 -7.60 -20.34 -9.81
C GLY A 256 -7.23 -19.47 -8.61
N PRO A 257 -6.02 -19.69 -8.04
CA PRO A 257 -5.55 -18.97 -6.87
C PRO A 257 -5.14 -17.53 -7.20
N ILE A 258 -5.21 -16.67 -6.19
CA ILE A 258 -4.58 -15.36 -6.23
C ILE A 258 -3.08 -15.51 -5.97
N PHE A 259 -2.26 -14.83 -6.77
CA PHE A 259 -0.82 -14.72 -6.59
C PHE A 259 -0.46 -13.38 -5.95
N ILE A 260 0.63 -13.35 -5.20
CA ILE A 260 1.13 -12.12 -4.58
C ILE A 260 2.64 -12.01 -4.70
N GLU A 261 3.15 -10.78 -4.73
CA GLU A 261 4.58 -10.48 -4.52
C GLU A 261 4.77 -10.00 -3.08
N HIS A 262 5.48 -10.80 -2.28
CA HIS A 262 5.77 -10.49 -0.89
C HIS A 262 7.19 -9.93 -0.72
N LYS A 263 7.35 -8.85 0.07
CA LYS A 263 8.62 -8.13 0.29
C LYS A 263 9.78 -9.05 0.69
N ILE A 264 9.51 -10.05 1.52
CA ILE A 264 10.49 -11.04 2.02
C ILE A 264 10.47 -12.33 1.18
N PHE A 265 9.35 -13.05 1.17
CA PHE A 265 9.24 -14.39 0.55
C PHE A 265 9.03 -14.42 -0.96
N LYS A 266 8.98 -13.27 -1.64
CA LYS A 266 8.79 -13.18 -3.10
C LYS A 266 7.45 -13.73 -3.56
N GLY A 267 7.39 -14.30 -4.76
CA GLY A 267 6.14 -14.78 -5.34
C GLY A 267 5.52 -15.90 -4.49
N LEU A 268 4.34 -15.65 -3.94
CA LEU A 268 3.57 -16.64 -3.17
C LEU A 268 2.23 -16.94 -3.87
N LYS A 269 1.67 -18.10 -3.57
CA LYS A 269 0.38 -18.57 -4.06
C LYS A 269 -0.61 -18.59 -2.90
N SER A 270 -1.71 -17.86 -3.01
CA SER A 270 -2.74 -17.88 -1.98
C SER A 270 -3.62 -19.11 -2.07
N VAL A 271 -4.14 -19.55 -0.92
CA VAL A 271 -5.26 -20.50 -0.88
C VAL A 271 -6.58 -19.86 -1.28
N VAL A 272 -6.68 -18.52 -1.28
CA VAL A 272 -7.88 -17.80 -1.73
C VAL A 272 -7.83 -17.63 -3.25
N GLY A 273 -8.97 -17.82 -3.91
CA GLY A 273 -9.08 -17.77 -5.37
C GLY A 273 -10.52 -17.89 -5.84
N PHE A 274 -10.70 -18.03 -7.15
CA PHE A 274 -11.99 -18.14 -7.80
C PHE A 274 -12.09 -19.46 -8.57
N ASP A 275 -13.17 -20.20 -8.37
CA ASP A 275 -13.45 -21.47 -9.04
C ASP A 275 -14.60 -21.37 -10.05
N GLN A 276 -15.35 -20.25 -10.06
CA GLN A 276 -16.46 -19.98 -10.96
C GLN A 276 -16.28 -18.63 -11.67
N GLU A 277 -16.51 -18.61 -12.99
CA GLU A 277 -16.37 -17.39 -13.81
C GLU A 277 -17.35 -16.31 -13.37
N ALA A 278 -18.60 -16.68 -13.10
CA ALA A 278 -19.62 -15.74 -12.64
C ALA A 278 -19.25 -15.03 -11.33
N ALA A 279 -18.59 -15.73 -10.40
CA ALA A 279 -18.16 -15.14 -9.13
C ALA A 279 -16.99 -14.16 -9.32
N LEU A 280 -16.05 -14.49 -10.22
CA LEU A 280 -14.93 -13.62 -10.56
C LEU A 280 -15.39 -12.36 -11.31
N ASP A 281 -16.31 -12.52 -12.26
CA ASP A 281 -16.89 -11.42 -13.03
C ASP A 281 -17.63 -10.44 -12.12
N ASP A 282 -18.51 -10.96 -11.25
CA ASP A 282 -19.24 -10.15 -10.27
C ASP A 282 -18.29 -9.43 -9.29
N PHE A 283 -17.24 -10.11 -8.83
CA PHE A 283 -16.21 -9.51 -7.99
C PHE A 283 -15.50 -8.35 -8.72
N CYS A 284 -15.13 -8.52 -9.98
CA CYS A 284 -14.52 -7.47 -10.80
C CYS A 284 -15.47 -6.27 -10.97
N ILE A 285 -16.76 -6.51 -11.20
CA ILE A 285 -17.78 -5.46 -11.34
C ILE A 285 -17.88 -4.63 -10.06
N LYS A 286 -18.07 -5.30 -8.91
CA LYS A 286 -18.16 -4.65 -7.60
C LYS A 286 -16.92 -3.83 -7.28
N LEU A 287 -15.74 -4.36 -7.57
CA LEU A 287 -14.48 -3.69 -7.28
C LEU A 287 -14.29 -2.44 -8.16
N ALA A 288 -14.69 -2.52 -9.42
CA ALA A 288 -14.72 -1.39 -10.34
C ALA A 288 -15.70 -0.29 -9.89
N GLU A 289 -16.90 -0.67 -9.44
CA GLU A 289 -17.90 0.24 -8.89
C GLU A 289 -17.44 0.93 -7.60
N LYS A 290 -16.83 0.18 -6.66
CA LYS A 290 -16.21 0.75 -5.45
C LYS A 290 -15.09 1.74 -5.78
N SER A 291 -14.40 1.51 -6.90
CA SER A 291 -13.38 2.41 -7.44
C SER A 291 -13.97 3.57 -8.27
N ARG A 292 -15.30 3.72 -8.30
CA ARG A 292 -16.07 4.74 -9.04
C ARG A 292 -15.83 4.72 -10.56
N ARG A 293 -15.41 3.59 -11.11
CA ARG A 293 -15.17 3.37 -12.55
C ARG A 293 -15.85 2.08 -13.00
N PRO A 294 -17.17 2.09 -13.26
CA PRO A 294 -17.90 0.87 -13.59
C PRO A 294 -17.38 0.24 -14.90
N ILE A 295 -17.14 -1.07 -14.87
CA ILE A 295 -16.79 -1.85 -16.05
C ILE A 295 -18.04 -2.22 -16.85
N THR A 296 -17.90 -2.30 -18.18
CA THR A 296 -18.98 -2.76 -19.07
C THR A 296 -18.38 -3.61 -20.18
N TYR A 297 -19.19 -4.42 -20.88
CA TYR A 297 -18.70 -5.15 -22.06
C TYR A 297 -18.12 -4.24 -23.16
N ARG A 298 -18.58 -2.97 -23.25
CA ARG A 298 -18.03 -2.00 -24.21
C ARG A 298 -16.71 -1.38 -23.75
N ASN A 299 -16.50 -1.29 -22.44
CA ASN A 299 -15.28 -0.77 -21.81
C ASN A 299 -14.80 -1.78 -20.76
N PRO A 300 -14.20 -2.89 -21.20
CA PRO A 300 -13.84 -4.01 -20.34
C PRO A 300 -12.50 -3.81 -19.62
N ILE A 301 -11.73 -2.77 -19.94
CA ILE A 301 -10.46 -2.46 -19.28
C ILE A 301 -10.67 -1.23 -18.41
N VAL A 302 -10.35 -1.35 -17.12
CA VAL A 302 -10.44 -0.25 -16.16
C VAL A 302 -9.15 -0.16 -15.36
N ASP A 303 -8.56 1.03 -15.38
CA ASP A 303 -7.53 1.46 -14.45
C ASP A 303 -8.15 2.39 -13.42
N ALA A 304 -7.99 2.08 -12.13
CA ALA A 304 -8.58 2.84 -11.04
C ALA A 304 -7.70 2.85 -9.78
N THR A 305 -8.17 3.57 -8.76
CA THR A 305 -7.54 3.64 -7.44
C THR A 305 -8.54 3.12 -6.41
N LEU A 306 -8.10 2.18 -5.59
CA LEU A 306 -8.85 1.64 -4.47
C LEU A 306 -8.92 2.67 -3.32
N PRO A 307 -9.85 2.52 -2.35
CA PRO A 307 -10.01 3.47 -1.24
C PRO A 307 -8.74 3.68 -0.39
N ASP A 308 -7.87 2.68 -0.30
CA ASP A 308 -6.58 2.72 0.41
C ASP A 308 -5.47 3.44 -0.40
N GLY A 309 -5.76 3.86 -1.64
CA GLY A 309 -4.79 4.47 -2.55
C GLY A 309 -4.09 3.49 -3.49
N SER A 310 -4.32 2.17 -3.34
CA SER A 310 -3.72 1.15 -4.20
C SER A 310 -4.20 1.28 -5.64
N ARG A 311 -3.32 1.01 -6.62
CA ARG A 311 -3.71 0.95 -8.03
C ARG A 311 -4.37 -0.38 -8.32
N ILE A 312 -5.42 -0.35 -9.12
CA ILE A 312 -6.01 -1.56 -9.68
C ILE A 312 -6.17 -1.45 -11.19
N ASN A 313 -5.77 -2.50 -11.89
CA ASN A 313 -6.11 -2.76 -13.28
C ASN A 313 -7.05 -3.96 -13.33
N ILE A 314 -8.17 -3.82 -14.04
CA ILE A 314 -9.17 -4.88 -14.25
C ILE A 314 -9.34 -5.08 -15.75
N VAL A 315 -9.32 -6.34 -16.19
CA VAL A 315 -9.68 -6.76 -17.55
C VAL A 315 -10.85 -7.73 -17.45
N TYR A 316 -12.02 -7.24 -17.86
CA TYR A 316 -13.30 -7.92 -17.76
C TYR A 316 -13.61 -8.79 -18.98
N SER A 317 -14.31 -9.90 -18.72
CA SER A 317 -14.85 -10.86 -19.67
C SER A 317 -13.84 -11.81 -20.33
N THR A 318 -14.30 -13.04 -20.54
CA THR A 318 -13.60 -14.09 -21.29
C THR A 318 -13.43 -13.80 -22.77
N GLU A 319 -14.12 -12.78 -23.31
CA GLU A 319 -13.90 -12.30 -24.67
C GLU A 319 -12.49 -11.72 -24.87
N ILE A 320 -11.92 -11.13 -23.81
CA ILE A 320 -10.59 -10.51 -23.83
C ILE A 320 -9.57 -11.37 -23.08
N SER A 321 -9.94 -11.84 -21.89
CA SER A 321 -9.07 -12.66 -21.04
C SER A 321 -9.54 -14.10 -21.03
N ARG A 322 -8.90 -14.96 -21.83
CA ARG A 322 -9.36 -16.34 -22.10
C ARG A 322 -9.45 -17.25 -20.86
N GLN A 323 -8.84 -16.89 -19.73
CA GLN A 323 -8.87 -17.66 -18.49
C GLN A 323 -9.93 -17.16 -17.48
N GLY A 324 -10.76 -16.18 -17.87
CA GLY A 324 -11.68 -15.46 -16.99
C GLY A 324 -11.29 -13.99 -16.87
N SER A 325 -12.18 -13.16 -16.34
CA SER A 325 -11.79 -11.79 -15.94
C SER A 325 -10.54 -11.83 -15.05
N ASN A 326 -9.66 -10.83 -15.16
CA ASN A 326 -8.44 -10.77 -14.37
C ASN A 326 -8.28 -9.37 -13.74
N PHE A 327 -7.51 -9.31 -12.66
CA PHE A 327 -7.14 -8.04 -12.06
C PHE A 327 -5.74 -8.09 -11.45
N THR A 328 -5.07 -6.93 -11.45
CA THR A 328 -3.78 -6.71 -10.80
C THR A 328 -3.86 -5.48 -9.92
N ILE A 329 -3.49 -5.63 -8.65
CA ILE A 329 -3.41 -4.55 -7.68
C ILE A 329 -1.96 -4.31 -7.33
N ARG A 330 -1.52 -3.05 -7.44
CA ARG A 330 -0.25 -2.59 -6.87
C ARG A 330 -0.55 -1.80 -5.63
N LYS A 331 -0.11 -2.31 -4.47
CA LYS A 331 -0.43 -1.70 -3.19
C LYS A 331 0.19 -0.33 -3.04
N ALA A 332 -0.56 0.60 -2.45
CA ALA A 332 0.01 1.84 -1.94
C ALA A 332 1.00 1.52 -0.81
N MET A 333 2.16 2.19 -0.81
CA MET A 333 3.13 2.03 0.26
C MET A 333 2.72 2.89 1.45
N ASP A 334 2.36 2.25 2.57
CA ASP A 334 2.07 2.96 3.83
C ASP A 334 3.35 3.44 4.54
N ASP A 335 4.45 2.69 4.44
CA ASP A 335 5.72 3.02 5.11
C ASP A 335 6.69 3.75 4.19
N VAL A 336 6.82 5.05 4.41
CA VAL A 336 7.80 5.89 3.70
C VAL A 336 9.19 5.67 4.28
N ILE A 337 10.16 5.39 3.42
CA ILE A 337 11.57 5.23 3.83
C ILE A 337 12.18 6.61 4.06
N SER A 338 12.73 6.85 5.25
CA SER A 338 13.44 8.08 5.60
C SER A 338 14.83 8.15 4.95
N ILE A 339 15.39 9.36 4.84
CA ILE A 339 16.74 9.55 4.30
C ILE A 339 17.82 8.87 5.18
N THR A 340 17.60 8.76 6.49
CA THR A 340 18.52 8.04 7.39
C THR A 340 18.52 6.53 7.12
N LYS A 341 17.35 5.92 6.85
CA LYS A 341 17.25 4.53 6.39
C LYS A 341 17.89 4.32 5.00
N LEU A 342 17.78 5.28 4.08
CA LEU A 342 18.49 5.19 2.80
C LEU A 342 20.01 5.20 2.97
N VAL A 343 20.53 6.00 3.92
CA VAL A 343 21.96 5.95 4.29
C VAL A 343 22.33 4.62 4.95
N GLU A 344 21.47 4.08 5.83
CA GLU A 344 21.66 2.75 6.43
C GLU A 344 21.75 1.64 5.38
N PHE A 345 20.92 1.70 4.34
CA PHE A 345 20.97 0.76 3.21
C PHE A 345 22.19 0.96 2.30
N GLY A 346 22.97 2.03 2.50
CA GLY A 346 24.06 2.45 1.64
C GLY A 346 23.59 3.03 0.30
N THR A 347 22.32 3.39 0.15
CA THR A 347 21.80 3.98 -1.10
C THR A 347 22.40 5.34 -1.42
N CYS A 348 22.74 6.11 -0.39
CA CYS A 348 23.50 7.35 -0.47
C CYS A 348 24.39 7.50 0.77
N SER A 349 25.45 8.30 0.70
CA SER A 349 26.24 8.67 1.88
C SER A 349 25.63 9.87 2.63
N TYR A 350 26.05 10.09 3.89
CA TYR A 350 25.64 11.29 4.63
C TYR A 350 26.07 12.59 3.93
N ALA A 351 27.25 12.60 3.31
CA ALA A 351 27.76 13.76 2.57
C ALA A 351 26.90 14.06 1.34
N LEU A 352 26.51 13.02 0.59
CA LEU A 352 25.60 13.15 -0.55
C LEU A 352 24.23 13.67 -0.09
N ALA A 353 23.65 13.06 0.94
CA ALA A 353 22.36 13.52 1.49
C ALA A 353 22.42 14.97 1.98
N ALA A 354 23.50 15.38 2.64
CA ALA A 354 23.72 16.75 3.10
C ALA A 354 23.87 17.75 1.95
N TYR A 355 24.56 17.36 0.87
CA TYR A 355 24.66 18.17 -0.34
C TYR A 355 23.27 18.38 -0.96
N LEU A 356 22.49 17.31 -1.15
CA LEU A 356 21.13 17.41 -1.67
C LEU A 356 20.22 18.24 -0.77
N TRP A 357 20.39 18.14 0.56
CA TRP A 357 19.66 18.98 1.50
C TRP A 357 19.91 20.47 1.23
N ILE A 358 21.16 20.90 1.10
CA ILE A 358 21.49 22.30 0.82
C ILE A 358 20.89 22.75 -0.51
N CYS A 359 20.98 21.93 -1.55
CA CYS A 359 20.41 22.25 -2.86
C CYS A 359 18.89 22.38 -2.82
N ILE A 360 18.19 21.43 -2.20
CA ILE A 360 16.72 21.43 -2.09
C ILE A 360 16.22 22.61 -1.27
N GLU A 361 16.86 22.90 -0.13
CA GLU A 361 16.48 24.02 0.72
C GLU A 361 16.63 25.38 0.02
N ASN A 362 17.59 25.49 -0.89
CA ASN A 362 17.83 26.70 -1.69
C ASN A 362 17.12 26.69 -3.06
N GLY A 363 16.13 25.82 -3.24
CA GLY A 363 15.25 25.85 -4.42
C GLY A 363 15.88 25.35 -5.72
N MET A 364 16.90 24.49 -5.65
CA MET A 364 17.44 23.84 -6.84
C MET A 364 16.46 22.77 -7.35
N SER A 365 16.16 22.81 -8.65
CA SER A 365 15.33 21.80 -9.31
C SER A 365 16.12 20.50 -9.51
N LEU A 366 15.50 19.36 -9.20
CA LEU A 366 16.18 18.07 -9.10
C LEU A 366 15.36 16.95 -9.73
N PHE A 367 15.97 16.17 -10.62
CA PHE A 367 15.37 14.94 -11.14
C PHE A 367 16.04 13.70 -10.54
N MET A 368 15.22 12.82 -9.95
CA MET A 368 15.60 11.47 -9.57
C MET A 368 15.43 10.55 -10.78
N SER A 369 16.52 10.10 -11.38
CA SER A 369 16.49 9.29 -12.59
C SER A 369 17.06 7.89 -12.41
N GLY A 370 16.66 6.97 -13.29
CA GLY A 370 16.98 5.56 -13.20
C GLY A 370 15.95 4.65 -13.87
N GLU A 371 16.26 3.37 -13.97
CA GLU A 371 15.38 2.36 -14.55
C GLU A 371 14.16 2.05 -13.65
N THR A 372 13.21 1.28 -14.17
CA THR A 372 12.09 0.76 -13.38
C THR A 372 12.60 -0.01 -12.16
N ALA A 373 11.89 0.11 -11.03
CA ALA A 373 12.23 -0.52 -9.75
C ALA A 373 13.58 -0.12 -9.11
N SER A 374 14.27 0.92 -9.62
CA SER A 374 15.51 1.44 -9.03
C SER A 374 15.32 2.20 -7.71
N GLY A 375 14.08 2.54 -7.34
CA GLY A 375 13.75 3.24 -6.09
C GLY A 375 13.71 4.78 -6.20
N LYS A 376 13.47 5.33 -7.40
CA LYS A 376 13.38 6.78 -7.65
C LYS A 376 12.34 7.45 -6.74
N THR A 377 11.08 7.02 -6.79
CA THR A 377 10.00 7.62 -6.01
C THR A 377 10.26 7.50 -4.51
N THR A 378 10.78 6.35 -4.05
CA THR A 378 11.18 6.14 -2.66
C THR A 378 12.22 7.16 -2.19
N SER A 379 13.24 7.42 -3.02
CA SER A 379 14.30 8.37 -2.70
C SER A 379 13.82 9.82 -2.80
N MET A 380 12.97 10.11 -3.78
CA MET A 380 12.30 11.41 -3.91
C MET A 380 11.43 11.71 -2.67
N ASN A 381 10.65 10.74 -2.20
CA ASN A 381 9.88 10.84 -0.95
C ASN A 381 10.80 11.13 0.25
N ALA A 382 11.89 10.39 0.42
CA ALA A 382 12.84 10.63 1.51
C ALA A 382 13.42 12.07 1.52
N LEU A 383 13.74 12.58 0.33
CA LEU A 383 14.29 13.92 0.14
C LEU A 383 13.28 15.05 0.42
N THR A 384 11.97 14.77 0.44
CA THR A 384 10.97 15.78 0.79
C THR A 384 11.19 16.34 2.20
N THR A 385 11.79 15.56 3.11
CA THR A 385 12.12 16.00 4.47
C THR A 385 13.10 17.18 4.52
N PHE A 386 13.83 17.44 3.42
CA PHE A 386 14.76 18.56 3.29
C PHE A 386 14.11 19.85 2.78
N ILE A 387 12.87 19.79 2.28
CA ILE A 387 12.12 20.98 1.88
C ILE A 387 11.76 21.79 3.13
N SER A 388 11.86 23.12 3.05
CA SER A 388 11.51 23.98 4.19
C SER A 388 10.13 23.65 4.75
N PRO A 389 9.95 23.46 6.08
CA PRO A 389 8.68 23.08 6.68
C PRO A 389 7.52 24.07 6.46
N GLU A 390 7.83 25.32 6.11
CA GLU A 390 6.86 26.39 5.81
C GLU A 390 6.44 26.45 4.34
N SER A 391 7.09 25.67 3.47
CA SER A 391 6.83 25.66 2.04
C SER A 391 5.41 25.19 1.70
N LYS A 392 4.79 25.87 0.75
CA LYS A 392 3.65 25.35 0.00
C LYS A 392 4.14 24.37 -1.07
N ILE A 393 3.68 23.13 -1.02
CA ILE A 393 4.05 22.08 -1.97
C ILE A 393 2.82 21.67 -2.76
N VAL A 394 2.97 21.57 -4.09
CA VAL A 394 1.94 21.00 -4.96
C VAL A 394 2.51 19.75 -5.61
N SER A 395 1.93 18.59 -5.34
CA SER A 395 2.30 17.33 -5.99
C SER A 395 1.28 16.97 -7.06
N ILE A 396 1.77 16.58 -8.23
CA ILE A 396 0.96 16.16 -9.38
C ILE A 396 1.41 14.78 -9.79
N GLU A 397 0.49 13.83 -9.79
CA GLU A 397 0.81 12.42 -10.02
C GLU A 397 -0.24 11.77 -10.92
N ASP A 398 0.16 10.83 -11.78
CA ASP A 398 -0.83 9.92 -12.40
C ASP A 398 -1.42 8.95 -11.37
N THR A 399 -0.68 8.69 -10.30
CA THR A 399 -1.22 7.96 -9.16
C THR A 399 -0.54 8.42 -7.89
N PRO A 400 -1.31 8.53 -6.80
CA PRO A 400 -0.78 8.82 -5.49
C PRO A 400 0.32 7.85 -5.02
N GLU A 401 1.60 8.24 -5.13
CA GLU A 401 2.75 7.55 -4.53
C GLU A 401 3.54 8.45 -3.57
N LEU A 402 3.48 9.77 -3.74
CA LEU A 402 4.19 10.72 -2.92
C LEU A 402 3.51 10.94 -1.58
N ILE A 403 4.32 10.90 -0.52
CA ILE A 403 3.91 11.21 0.85
C ILE A 403 4.81 12.33 1.33
N ILE A 404 4.20 13.49 1.55
CA ILE A 404 4.90 14.72 1.92
C ILE A 404 4.50 15.08 3.35
N PRO A 405 5.47 15.31 4.27
CA PRO A 405 5.16 15.52 5.68
C PRO A 405 4.72 16.97 5.99
N HIS A 406 4.74 17.86 5.00
CA HIS A 406 4.38 19.27 5.13
C HIS A 406 2.88 19.46 5.28
N LYS A 407 2.50 20.37 6.18
CA LYS A 407 1.08 20.72 6.41
C LYS A 407 0.44 21.45 5.23
N ASN A 408 1.21 22.27 4.52
CA ASN A 408 0.73 23.06 3.38
C ASN A 408 1.01 22.33 2.06
N TRP A 409 0.40 21.14 1.93
CA TRP A 409 0.55 20.26 0.78
C TRP A 409 -0.78 20.13 0.04
N THR A 410 -0.77 20.50 -1.25
CA THR A 410 -1.85 20.18 -2.18
C THR A 410 -1.47 18.95 -2.99
N ARG A 411 -2.32 17.92 -2.95
CA ARG A 411 -2.14 16.69 -3.75
C ARG A 411 -3.14 16.67 -4.89
N GLU A 412 -2.65 16.61 -6.12
CA GLU A 412 -3.45 16.55 -7.34
C GLU A 412 -3.11 15.28 -8.11
N VAL A 413 -4.14 14.60 -8.62
CA VAL A 413 -3.98 13.33 -9.34
C VAL A 413 -4.63 13.47 -10.71
N SER A 414 -3.94 13.05 -11.76
CA SER A 414 -4.51 13.06 -13.11
C SER A 414 -5.70 12.10 -13.18
N LYS A 415 -6.70 12.47 -13.99
CA LYS A 415 -7.91 11.68 -14.19
C LYS A 415 -8.14 11.51 -15.68
N GLY A 416 -7.78 10.33 -16.20
CA GLY A 416 -8.20 9.92 -17.54
C GLY A 416 -9.72 9.69 -17.57
N LYS A 417 -10.40 10.09 -18.64
CA LYS A 417 -11.82 9.78 -18.85
C LYS A 417 -12.04 8.28 -18.93
N GLY A 418 -12.94 7.77 -18.10
CA GLY A 418 -13.70 6.57 -18.45
C GLY A 418 -14.65 6.92 -19.60
N LYS A 419 -14.67 6.13 -20.69
CA LYS A 419 -15.70 6.29 -21.72
C LYS A 419 -17.08 6.06 -21.09
N GLY A 420 -17.87 7.13 -20.90
CA GLY A 420 -19.22 7.06 -20.32
C GLY A 420 -19.48 7.99 -19.12
N GLU A 421 -18.47 8.66 -18.57
CA GLU A 421 -18.61 9.55 -17.39
C GLU A 421 -19.17 10.97 -17.70
N GLY A 422 -19.89 11.16 -18.81
CA GLY A 422 -20.47 12.45 -19.20
C GLY A 422 -19.51 13.43 -19.91
N GLU A 423 -19.92 14.70 -20.04
CA GLU A 423 -19.22 15.76 -20.82
C GLU A 423 -17.95 16.34 -20.14
N GLY A 424 -17.53 15.84 -18.98
CA GLY A 424 -16.29 16.31 -18.32
C GLY A 424 -15.04 15.97 -19.13
N GLY A 425 -14.13 16.93 -19.32
CA GLY A 425 -12.84 16.77 -20.02
C GLY A 425 -11.86 15.81 -19.32
N ASP A 426 -10.89 15.27 -20.08
CA ASP A 426 -9.72 14.60 -19.47
C ASP A 426 -8.96 15.61 -18.62
N VAL A 427 -8.50 15.23 -17.44
CA VAL A 427 -7.63 16.06 -16.61
C VAL A 427 -6.26 15.41 -16.60
N THR A 428 -5.36 15.92 -17.44
CA THR A 428 -4.01 15.37 -17.59
C THR A 428 -3.04 16.01 -16.59
N MET A 429 -1.86 15.41 -16.40
CA MET A 429 -0.78 16.05 -15.64
C MET A 429 -0.41 17.42 -16.22
N PHE A 430 -0.49 17.60 -17.54
CA PHE A 430 -0.27 18.88 -18.20
C PHE A 430 -1.26 19.95 -17.71
N ASP A 431 -2.54 19.62 -17.59
CA ASP A 431 -3.58 20.56 -17.13
C ASP A 431 -3.37 20.94 -15.66
N LEU A 432 -3.09 19.95 -14.82
CA LEU A 432 -2.80 20.15 -13.39
C LEU A 432 -1.54 21.00 -13.20
N LEU A 433 -0.48 20.74 -13.96
CA LEU A 433 0.77 21.49 -13.85
C LEU A 433 0.61 22.96 -14.27
N ARG A 434 -0.21 23.23 -15.28
CA ARG A 434 -0.60 24.61 -15.63
C ARG A 434 -1.44 25.29 -14.55
N ALA A 435 -2.33 24.54 -13.89
CA ALA A 435 -3.12 25.06 -12.79
C ALA A 435 -2.26 25.36 -11.56
N ALA A 436 -1.30 24.49 -11.23
CA ALA A 436 -0.38 24.62 -10.11
C ALA A 436 0.45 25.92 -10.16
N LEU A 437 0.83 26.39 -11.36
CA LEU A 437 1.52 27.68 -11.52
C LEU A 437 0.72 28.88 -10.98
N ARG A 438 -0.61 28.78 -10.92
CA ARG A 438 -1.48 29.83 -10.35
C ARG A 438 -1.64 29.71 -8.84
N GLN A 439 -1.20 28.60 -8.26
CA GLN A 439 -1.32 28.33 -6.84
C GLN A 439 -0.15 28.91 -6.03
N ARG A 440 0.85 29.52 -6.67
CA ARG A 440 2.08 30.06 -6.04
C ARG A 440 2.78 29.03 -5.14
N PRO A 441 3.13 27.84 -5.65
CA PRO A 441 3.87 26.85 -4.88
C PRO A 441 5.30 27.33 -4.60
N ASN A 442 5.87 26.95 -3.46
CA ASN A 442 7.30 27.07 -3.21
C ASN A 442 8.08 25.90 -3.84
N MET A 443 7.43 24.76 -4.06
CA MET A 443 7.97 23.63 -4.80
C MET A 443 6.84 22.88 -5.51
N ILE A 444 7.09 22.48 -6.75
CA ILE A 444 6.23 21.59 -7.50
C ILE A 444 6.89 20.22 -7.55
N MET A 445 6.13 19.18 -7.24
CA MET A 445 6.58 17.80 -7.37
C MET A 445 5.75 17.11 -8.45
N VAL A 446 6.42 16.49 -9.42
CA VAL A 446 5.76 15.69 -10.45
C VAL A 446 6.14 14.23 -10.21
N GLY A 447 5.15 13.34 -10.11
CA GLY A 447 5.40 11.92 -9.79
C GLY A 447 6.41 11.29 -10.75
N GLU A 448 6.12 11.35 -12.05
CA GLU A 448 7.05 10.98 -13.12
C GLU A 448 6.74 11.78 -14.39
N ILE A 449 7.76 12.37 -15.01
CA ILE A 449 7.61 13.04 -16.31
C ILE A 449 7.90 12.03 -17.42
N ARG A 450 6.93 11.89 -18.35
CA ARG A 450 6.95 10.97 -19.49
C ARG A 450 6.64 11.64 -20.82
N GLY A 451 5.95 12.79 -20.82
CA GLY A 451 5.48 13.48 -22.01
C GLY A 451 5.36 14.99 -21.87
N VAL A 452 4.31 15.54 -22.49
CA VAL A 452 4.12 16.99 -22.73
C VAL A 452 4.09 17.83 -21.45
N GLU A 453 3.77 17.24 -20.30
CA GLU A 453 3.86 17.88 -18.99
C GLU A 453 5.30 18.33 -18.66
N GLY A 454 6.32 17.68 -19.21
CA GLY A 454 7.71 18.07 -19.03
C GLY A 454 8.01 19.48 -19.54
N ALA A 455 7.40 19.90 -20.66
CA ALA A 455 7.56 21.26 -21.15
C ALA A 455 7.01 22.32 -20.16
N VAL A 456 5.90 22.02 -19.49
CA VAL A 456 5.31 22.90 -18.47
C VAL A 456 6.15 22.89 -17.20
N ALA A 457 6.72 21.74 -16.81
CA ALA A 457 7.64 21.64 -15.68
C ALA A 457 8.86 22.55 -15.87
N PHE A 458 9.48 22.53 -17.05
CA PHE A 458 10.59 23.42 -17.37
C PHE A 458 10.17 24.90 -17.47
N GLY A 459 8.95 25.17 -17.94
CA GLY A 459 8.35 26.51 -17.84
C GLY A 459 8.16 26.99 -16.39
N ALA A 460 7.85 26.08 -15.46
CA ALA A 460 7.76 26.37 -14.03
C ALA A 460 9.13 26.77 -13.47
N MET A 461 10.18 26.00 -13.79
CA MET A 461 11.55 26.31 -13.39
C MET A 461 11.99 27.70 -13.90
N GLN A 462 11.67 28.01 -15.16
CA GLN A 462 11.98 29.32 -15.78
C GLN A 462 11.30 30.49 -15.07
N THR A 463 10.12 30.27 -14.48
CA THR A 463 9.35 31.28 -13.74
C THR A 463 9.67 31.29 -12.25
N GLY A 464 10.73 30.59 -11.82
CA GLY A 464 11.23 30.60 -10.45
C GLY A 464 10.53 29.63 -9.50
N HIS A 465 9.84 28.62 -10.03
CA HIS A 465 9.24 27.54 -9.24
C HIS A 465 10.16 26.30 -9.30
N PRO A 466 10.84 25.93 -8.20
CA PRO A 466 11.62 24.71 -8.13
C PRO A 466 10.75 23.49 -8.43
N VAL A 467 11.27 22.58 -9.26
CA VAL A 467 10.59 21.33 -9.61
C VAL A 467 11.42 20.13 -9.19
N MET A 468 10.78 19.16 -8.55
CA MET A 468 11.32 17.84 -8.30
C MET A 468 10.50 16.78 -9.04
N SER A 469 11.15 15.86 -9.76
CA SER A 469 10.44 14.80 -10.49
C SER A 469 11.24 13.51 -10.56
N THR A 470 10.55 12.38 -10.75
CA THR A 470 11.22 11.18 -11.25
C THR A 470 11.28 11.17 -12.78
N PHE A 471 12.28 10.48 -13.33
CA PHE A 471 12.45 10.34 -14.78
C PHE A 471 13.11 9.01 -15.14
N HIS A 472 12.67 8.34 -16.22
CA HIS A 472 13.26 7.06 -16.62
C HIS A 472 14.48 7.24 -17.54
N ALA A 473 15.69 7.39 -17.00
CA ALA A 473 16.93 7.38 -17.78
C ALA A 473 18.10 6.83 -16.96
N ALA A 474 19.00 6.11 -17.61
CA ALA A 474 20.15 5.48 -16.95
C ALA A 474 21.40 6.39 -16.92
N THR A 475 21.42 7.47 -17.70
CA THR A 475 22.51 8.45 -17.73
C THR A 475 21.95 9.85 -18.00
N VAL A 476 22.75 10.89 -17.72
CA VAL A 476 22.38 12.29 -17.95
C VAL A 476 22.17 12.56 -19.44
N GLU A 477 22.99 12.01 -20.32
CA GLU A 477 22.86 12.20 -21.77
C GLU A 477 21.55 11.61 -22.29
N LYS A 478 21.19 10.40 -21.84
CA LYS A 478 19.90 9.77 -22.19
C LYS A 478 18.73 10.57 -21.65
N LEU A 479 18.87 11.15 -20.45
CA LEU A 479 17.86 12.04 -19.88
C LEU A 479 17.66 13.27 -20.78
N ILE A 480 18.74 13.95 -21.16
CA ILE A 480 18.68 15.14 -22.03
C ILE A 480 18.10 14.80 -23.41
N GLN A 481 18.50 13.67 -24.00
CA GLN A 481 17.94 13.19 -25.28
C GLN A 481 16.42 13.00 -25.20
N ARG A 482 15.92 12.39 -24.12
CA ARG A 482 14.49 12.18 -23.92
C ARG A 482 13.73 13.48 -23.63
N LEU A 483 14.30 14.38 -22.82
CA LEU A 483 13.69 15.68 -22.53
C LEU A 483 13.53 16.53 -23.79
N THR A 484 14.52 16.48 -24.69
CA THR A 484 14.54 17.28 -25.93
C THR A 484 13.83 16.59 -27.09
N GLY A 485 13.52 15.30 -26.98
CA GLY A 485 12.81 14.49 -27.98
C GLY A 485 11.30 14.43 -27.76
N ASP A 486 10.59 13.91 -28.77
CA ASP A 486 9.16 13.57 -28.66
C ASP A 486 8.94 12.47 -27.60
N PRO A 487 7.90 12.55 -26.74
CA PRO A 487 6.81 13.54 -26.72
C PRO A 487 7.00 14.75 -25.78
N ILE A 488 8.20 14.98 -25.25
CA ILE A 488 8.45 16.03 -24.24
C ILE A 488 8.81 17.38 -24.88
N LEU A 489 9.73 17.36 -25.86
CA LEU A 489 10.08 18.49 -26.72
C LEU A 489 10.54 19.77 -25.99
N ILE A 490 11.34 19.64 -24.93
CA ILE A 490 11.96 20.80 -24.27
C ILE A 490 13.04 21.40 -25.17
N PRO A 491 13.02 22.73 -25.41
CA PRO A 491 14.11 23.41 -26.11
C PRO A 491 15.45 23.20 -25.40
N LYS A 492 16.50 22.84 -26.16
CA LYS A 492 17.85 22.57 -25.62
C LYS A 492 18.39 23.70 -24.75
N THR A 493 18.06 24.94 -25.10
CA THR A 493 18.48 26.17 -24.38
C THR A 493 17.85 26.33 -23.00
N PHE A 494 16.88 25.49 -22.62
CA PHE A 494 16.21 25.55 -21.31
C PHE A 494 16.57 24.37 -20.41
N ILE A 495 17.39 23.44 -20.87
CA ILE A 495 17.74 22.23 -20.12
C ILE A 495 18.49 22.57 -18.82
N ASP A 496 19.27 23.65 -18.81
CA ASP A 496 20.02 24.17 -17.66
C ASP A 496 19.15 24.83 -16.57
N ASN A 497 17.83 24.96 -16.80
CA ASN A 497 16.88 25.26 -15.74
C ASN A 497 16.78 24.11 -14.71
N LEU A 498 16.96 22.86 -15.16
CA LEU A 498 17.14 21.72 -14.27
C LEU A 498 18.55 21.78 -13.68
N ASN A 499 18.68 21.81 -12.36
CA ASN A 499 19.98 22.02 -11.72
C ASN A 499 20.68 20.70 -11.41
N LEU A 500 19.93 19.69 -10.97
CA LEU A 500 20.47 18.42 -10.50
C LEU A 500 19.81 17.21 -11.17
N VAL A 501 20.63 16.22 -11.49
CA VAL A 501 20.20 14.88 -11.86
C VAL A 501 20.89 13.87 -10.94
N VAL A 502 20.11 13.03 -10.29
CA VAL A 502 20.62 11.89 -9.51
C VAL A 502 20.30 10.62 -10.29
N ILE A 503 21.32 9.87 -10.72
CA ILE A 503 21.10 8.56 -11.34
C ILE A 503 21.11 7.48 -10.26
N GLN A 504 20.04 6.70 -10.18
CA GLN A 504 19.88 5.62 -9.22
C GLN A 504 19.55 4.30 -9.92
N SER A 505 20.21 3.23 -9.50
CA SER A 505 20.04 1.88 -10.07
C SER A 505 19.95 0.79 -9.00
N ALA A 506 19.34 -0.33 -9.37
CA ALA A 506 19.43 -1.58 -8.63
C ALA A 506 20.67 -2.35 -9.11
N VAL A 507 21.68 -2.45 -8.26
CA VAL A 507 22.96 -3.10 -8.56
C VAL A 507 23.11 -4.39 -7.77
N ARG A 508 23.86 -5.32 -8.34
CA ARG A 508 24.19 -6.59 -7.67
C ARG A 508 25.56 -6.48 -7.03
N ARG A 509 25.62 -6.63 -5.71
CA ARG A 509 26.89 -6.66 -4.97
C ARG A 509 27.66 -7.98 -5.21
N PRO A 510 28.96 -8.03 -4.92
CA PRO A 510 29.76 -9.26 -5.02
C PRO A 510 29.21 -10.45 -4.21
N ASP A 511 28.51 -10.18 -3.11
CA ASP A 511 27.81 -11.18 -2.29
C ASP A 511 26.52 -11.73 -2.94
N GLY A 512 26.17 -11.25 -4.14
CA GLY A 512 25.00 -11.63 -4.90
C GLY A 512 23.71 -10.89 -4.51
N ALA A 513 23.74 -10.05 -3.47
CA ALA A 513 22.57 -9.29 -3.02
C ALA A 513 22.25 -8.14 -3.97
N MET A 514 20.95 -7.96 -4.25
CA MET A 514 20.46 -6.78 -4.99
C MET A 514 20.28 -5.62 -4.02
N VAL A 515 20.96 -4.51 -4.30
CA VAL A 515 20.89 -3.27 -3.51
C VAL A 515 20.61 -2.10 -4.43
N ARG A 516 20.11 -0.99 -3.88
CA ARG A 516 19.85 0.24 -4.65
C ARG A 516 20.91 1.29 -4.29
N ARG A 517 21.52 1.92 -5.29
CA ARG A 517 22.62 2.90 -5.14
C ARG A 517 22.39 4.11 -6.02
N GLN A 518 22.69 5.30 -5.50
CA GLN A 518 22.81 6.53 -6.28
C GLN A 518 24.18 6.53 -6.94
N LEU A 519 24.21 6.18 -8.22
CA LEU A 519 25.44 5.94 -8.97
C LEU A 519 26.23 7.22 -9.22
N ASN A 520 25.54 8.30 -9.54
CA ASN A 520 26.13 9.62 -9.63
C ASN A 520 25.11 10.73 -9.33
N VAL A 521 25.65 11.90 -9.00
CA VAL A 521 24.90 13.17 -8.91
C VAL A 521 25.58 14.16 -9.83
N SER A 522 24.82 14.71 -10.77
CA SER A 522 25.34 15.62 -11.79
C SER A 522 24.66 16.98 -11.73
N GLU A 523 25.46 18.03 -11.77
CA GLU A 523 25.01 19.41 -11.89
C GLU A 523 24.95 19.79 -13.36
N LEU A 524 23.79 20.22 -13.87
CA LEU A 524 23.72 20.78 -15.22
C LEU A 524 24.17 22.25 -15.18
N VAL A 525 25.21 22.56 -15.94
CA VAL A 525 25.87 23.87 -15.91
C VAL A 525 25.36 24.78 -17.04
N GLY A 526 25.24 24.23 -18.24
CA GLY A 526 24.80 25.04 -19.39
C GLY A 526 24.77 24.27 -20.71
N TYR A 527 24.27 24.95 -21.74
CA TYR A 527 24.24 24.48 -23.12
C TYR A 527 25.05 25.43 -24.01
N ASP A 528 25.91 24.87 -24.86
CA ASP A 528 26.65 25.63 -25.88
C ASP A 528 25.94 25.50 -27.24
N PRO A 529 25.33 26.58 -27.77
CA PRO A 529 24.66 26.56 -29.07
C PRO A 529 25.58 26.30 -30.26
N GLN A 530 26.89 26.59 -30.14
CA GLN A 530 27.83 26.43 -31.25
C GLN A 530 28.18 24.97 -31.47
N SER A 531 28.56 24.26 -30.40
CA SER A 531 28.82 22.81 -30.47
C SER A 531 27.56 21.96 -30.41
N GLY A 532 26.45 22.52 -29.93
CA GLY A 532 25.23 21.76 -29.59
C GLY A 532 25.43 20.83 -28.38
N GLY A 533 26.51 21.02 -27.62
CA GLY A 533 26.88 20.23 -26.46
C GLY A 533 26.27 20.75 -25.16
N PHE A 534 26.06 19.84 -24.21
CA PHE A 534 25.65 20.15 -22.85
C PHE A 534 26.84 19.98 -21.90
N SER A 535 27.00 20.92 -20.98
CA SER A 535 28.02 20.87 -19.93
C SER A 535 27.36 20.48 -18.61
N PHE A 536 27.86 19.43 -17.98
CA PHE A 536 27.47 19.01 -16.64
C PHE A 536 28.70 18.53 -15.86
N VAL A 537 28.62 18.63 -14.53
CA VAL A 537 29.69 18.22 -13.62
C VAL A 537 29.19 17.11 -12.72
N GLU A 538 29.88 15.97 -12.71
CA GLU A 538 29.61 14.89 -11.76
C GLU A 538 30.22 15.22 -10.40
N VAL A 539 29.37 15.59 -9.45
CA VAL A 539 29.78 15.99 -8.11
C VAL A 539 29.85 14.82 -7.14
N PHE A 540 29.10 13.75 -7.37
CA PHE A 540 29.27 12.49 -6.66
C PHE A 540 29.34 11.33 -7.64
N THR A 541 30.17 10.35 -7.32
CA THR A 541 30.26 9.07 -8.02
C THR A 541 30.26 7.93 -7.01
N TRP A 542 29.63 6.81 -7.35
CA TRP A 542 29.64 5.58 -6.55
C TRP A 542 30.74 4.65 -7.06
N ASP A 543 31.58 4.18 -6.14
CA ASP A 543 32.58 3.17 -6.42
C ASP A 543 32.01 1.76 -6.13
N PRO A 544 31.81 0.92 -7.16
CA PRO A 544 31.33 -0.46 -6.98
C PRO A 544 32.29 -1.36 -6.20
N VAL A 545 33.59 -1.04 -6.16
CA VAL A 545 34.60 -1.88 -5.52
C VAL A 545 34.52 -1.74 -4.01
N THR A 546 34.43 -0.51 -3.52
CA THR A 546 34.35 -0.21 -2.08
C THR A 546 32.90 -0.09 -1.57
N ASP A 547 31.91 -0.03 -2.46
CA ASP A 547 30.51 0.28 -2.15
C ASP A 547 30.34 1.63 -1.42
N THR A 548 31.14 2.64 -1.83
CA THR A 548 31.14 3.98 -1.24
C THR A 548 30.80 5.06 -2.25
N HIS A 549 30.44 6.25 -1.77
CA HIS A 549 30.19 7.41 -2.61
C HIS A 549 31.30 8.43 -2.40
N GLU A 550 31.98 8.82 -3.47
CA GLU A 550 33.05 9.82 -3.46
C GLU A 550 32.49 11.19 -3.84
N PHE A 551 32.84 12.23 -3.06
CA PHE A 551 32.47 13.62 -3.36
C PHE A 551 33.51 14.25 -4.30
N THR A 552 33.49 13.83 -5.57
CA THR A 552 34.42 14.29 -6.63
C THR A 552 34.32 15.80 -6.89
N GLY A 553 33.16 16.41 -6.63
CA GLY A 553 32.92 17.85 -6.77
C GLY A 553 33.33 18.72 -5.58
N LYS A 554 34.01 18.17 -4.56
CA LYS A 554 34.40 18.96 -3.38
C LYS A 554 35.49 19.99 -3.76
N GLY A 555 35.13 21.27 -3.71
CA GLY A 555 35.96 22.39 -4.12
C GLY A 555 35.82 22.80 -5.60
N SER A 556 34.85 22.22 -6.31
CA SER A 556 34.59 22.51 -7.73
C SER A 556 33.11 22.45 -8.12
N SER A 557 32.18 22.34 -7.15
CA SER A 557 30.74 22.35 -7.37
C SER A 557 30.28 23.72 -7.83
N PHE A 558 29.71 23.77 -9.04
CA PHE A 558 29.16 24.98 -9.63
C PHE A 558 27.92 25.47 -8.87
N LEU A 559 27.03 24.55 -8.47
CA LEU A 559 25.83 24.93 -7.72
C LEU A 559 26.17 25.50 -6.34
N LEU A 560 27.10 24.89 -5.61
CA LEU A 560 27.47 25.38 -4.29
C LEU A 560 28.17 26.74 -4.37
N GLU A 561 29.15 26.90 -5.25
CA GLU A 561 29.99 28.10 -5.28
C GLU A 561 29.39 29.24 -6.11
N ASN A 562 28.83 28.94 -7.28
CA ASN A 562 28.37 29.97 -8.22
C ASN A 562 26.90 30.33 -8.04
N LYS A 563 26.05 29.39 -7.62
CA LYS A 563 24.63 29.68 -7.34
C LYS A 563 24.36 29.92 -5.86
N ILE A 564 24.51 28.92 -5.00
CA ILE A 564 24.01 28.94 -3.63
C ILE A 564 24.82 29.92 -2.76
N ALA A 565 26.15 29.83 -2.77
CA ALA A 565 26.98 30.77 -2.03
C ALA A 565 26.72 32.23 -2.45
N THR A 566 26.52 32.48 -3.75
CA THR A 566 26.14 33.80 -4.27
C THR A 566 24.76 34.24 -3.78
N MET A 567 23.75 33.35 -3.80
CA MET A 567 22.39 33.64 -3.29
C MET A 567 22.39 33.96 -1.80
N LEU A 568 23.26 33.29 -1.03
CA LEU A 568 23.45 33.53 0.40
C LEU A 568 24.32 34.77 0.70
N GLY A 569 24.90 35.41 -0.32
CA GLY A 569 25.75 36.60 -0.14
C GLY A 569 27.14 36.30 0.41
N ILE A 570 27.64 35.07 0.28
CA ILE A 570 29.00 34.68 0.71
C ILE A 570 30.02 35.34 -0.23
N PRO A 571 31.02 36.09 0.29
CA PRO A 571 32.06 36.72 -0.54
C PRO A 571 32.86 35.70 -1.38
N GLU A 572 33.32 36.09 -2.57
CA GLU A 572 34.05 35.22 -3.51
C GLU A 572 35.18 34.42 -2.85
N HIS A 573 36.01 35.09 -2.06
CA HIS A 573 37.15 34.49 -1.35
C HIS A 573 36.77 33.54 -0.21
N LYS A 574 35.48 33.48 0.17
CA LYS A 574 34.92 32.62 1.21
C LYS A 574 33.96 31.56 0.67
N LYS A 575 33.69 31.51 -0.65
CA LYS A 575 32.75 30.53 -1.22
C LYS A 575 33.04 29.09 -0.80
N ALA A 576 34.31 28.72 -0.67
CA ALA A 576 34.73 27.41 -0.17
C ALA A 576 34.21 27.05 1.25
N GLN A 577 33.76 28.03 2.04
CA GLN A 577 33.13 27.76 3.35
C GLN A 577 31.80 27.02 3.23
N ILE A 578 31.13 27.07 2.07
CA ILE A 578 29.88 26.33 1.85
C ILE A 578 30.08 24.81 2.00
N TYR A 579 31.28 24.28 1.73
CA TYR A 579 31.57 22.86 1.95
C TYR A 579 31.63 22.50 3.43
N MET A 580 31.94 23.46 4.32
CA MET A 580 31.86 23.24 5.76
C MET A 580 30.41 23.04 6.21
N GLU A 581 29.45 23.68 5.54
CA GLU A 581 28.02 23.46 5.78
C GLU A 581 27.59 22.06 5.33
N VAL A 582 28.12 21.56 4.19
CA VAL A 582 27.90 20.16 3.77
C VAL A 582 28.39 19.20 4.86
N ASP A 583 29.63 19.40 5.35
CA ASP A 583 30.22 18.55 6.39
C ASP A 583 29.46 18.66 7.73
N LYS A 584 28.94 19.84 8.08
CA LYS A 584 28.11 20.08 9.27
C LYS A 584 26.78 19.33 9.17
N ARG A 585 26.06 19.46 8.05
CA ARG A 585 24.77 18.76 7.84
C ARG A 585 24.94 17.25 7.78
N ALA A 586 26.03 16.76 7.18
CA ALA A 586 26.36 15.33 7.19
C ALA A 586 26.51 14.79 8.62
N LYS A 587 27.23 15.52 9.49
CA LYS A 587 27.37 15.19 10.92
C LYS A 587 26.04 15.26 11.67
N ILE A 588 25.16 16.20 11.34
CA ILE A 588 23.82 16.29 11.94
C ILE A 588 23.02 15.03 11.58
N LEU A 589 22.97 14.66 10.30
CA LEU A 589 22.27 13.44 9.86
C LEU A 589 22.84 12.19 10.52
N GLU A 590 24.16 12.08 10.63
CA GLU A 590 24.82 10.97 11.32
C GLU A 590 24.42 10.89 12.81
N ARG A 591 24.39 12.03 13.51
CA ARG A 591 23.97 12.09 14.92
C ARG A 591 22.51 11.71 15.11
N LEU A 592 21.63 12.21 14.25
CA LEU A 592 20.20 11.86 14.28
C LEU A 592 19.99 10.37 14.05
N HIS A 593 20.68 9.81 13.05
CA HIS A 593 20.62 8.38 12.78
C HIS A 593 21.12 7.55 13.96
N LYS A 594 22.28 7.90 14.54
CA LYS A 594 22.81 7.23 15.74
C LYS A 594 21.90 7.33 16.97
N ALA A 595 21.09 8.38 17.05
CA ALA A 595 20.09 8.58 18.10
C ALA A 595 18.76 7.83 17.83
N GLY A 596 18.65 7.09 16.73
CA GLY A 596 17.50 6.25 16.40
C GLY A 596 16.41 6.93 15.56
N TYR A 597 16.61 8.16 15.07
CA TYR A 597 15.66 8.87 14.20
C TYR A 597 15.65 8.26 12.79
N THR A 598 14.97 7.12 12.65
CA THR A 598 14.83 6.34 11.40
C THR A 598 13.40 6.40 10.83
N ASP A 599 12.42 6.82 11.63
CA ASP A 599 11.07 7.10 11.14
C ASP A 599 11.03 8.38 10.29
N PHE A 600 10.20 8.38 9.25
CA PHE A 600 10.08 9.46 8.28
C PHE A 600 9.51 10.75 8.90
N ILE A 601 8.45 10.64 9.70
CA ILE A 601 7.76 11.79 10.29
C ILE A 601 8.57 12.33 11.48
N GLU A 602 9.08 11.46 12.34
CA GLU A 602 9.92 11.88 13.47
C GLU A 602 11.17 12.62 13.00
N LEU A 603 11.82 12.14 11.93
CA LEU A 603 12.98 12.79 11.35
C LEU A 603 12.64 14.20 10.83
N PHE A 604 11.53 14.34 10.10
CA PHE A 604 11.07 15.65 9.61
C PHE A 604 10.78 16.64 10.74
N LEU A 605 10.11 16.18 11.81
CA LEU A 605 9.82 17.00 12.99
C LEU A 605 11.11 17.43 13.70
N MET A 606 12.11 16.54 13.78
CA MET A 606 13.39 16.87 14.38
C MET A 606 14.17 17.88 13.53
N ILE A 607 14.24 17.70 12.21
CA ILE A 607 14.84 18.68 11.28
C ILE A 607 14.17 20.05 11.42
N THR A 608 12.84 20.07 11.52
CA THR A 608 12.06 21.30 11.76
C THR A 608 12.46 21.98 13.07
N LYS A 609 12.68 21.21 14.14
CA LYS A 609 13.14 21.73 15.44
C LYS A 609 14.56 22.32 15.34
N LEU A 610 15.47 21.63 14.66
CA LEU A 610 16.84 22.13 14.42
C LEU A 610 16.82 23.45 13.64
N LYS A 611 15.97 23.56 12.63
CA LYS A 611 15.77 24.80 11.86
C LYS A 611 15.28 25.94 12.74
N LYS A 612 14.24 25.70 13.55
CA LYS A 612 13.70 26.70 14.50
C LYS A 612 14.71 27.17 15.54
N GLN A 613 15.65 26.31 15.93
CA GLN A 613 16.72 26.64 16.87
C GLN A 613 17.91 27.37 16.22
N GLY A 614 17.88 27.61 14.90
CA GLY A 614 18.96 28.27 14.17
C GLY A 614 20.20 27.41 13.94
N LEU A 615 20.17 26.11 14.27
CA LEU A 615 21.33 25.22 14.12
C LEU A 615 21.69 24.95 12.65
N LEU A 616 20.74 25.20 11.74
CA LEU A 616 20.91 25.09 10.29
C LEU A 616 21.17 26.44 9.60
N ALA A 617 21.29 27.53 10.38
CA ALA A 617 21.71 28.81 9.83
C ALA A 617 23.14 28.68 9.30
N ILE A 618 23.37 29.25 8.12
CA ILE A 618 24.67 29.36 7.49
C ILE A 618 25.22 30.72 7.92
N ASP A 619 26.33 30.73 8.65
CA ASP A 619 27.02 31.96 9.03
C ASP A 619 27.67 32.56 7.79
N ILE A 620 27.33 33.81 7.45
CA ILE A 620 27.79 34.53 6.24
C ILE A 620 29.03 35.39 6.55
#